data_AF-D8QYZ2-F1
#
_entry.id   AF-D8QYZ2-F1
#
_cell.length_a   1.000
_cell.length_b   1.000
_cell.length_c   1.000
_cell.angle_alpha   90.00
_cell.angle_beta   90.00
_cell.angle_gamma   90.00
#
_symmetry.space_group_name_H-M   'P 1'
#
loop_
_entity.id
_entity.type
_entity.pdbx_description
1 polymer ?
#
loop_
_entity_poly.entity_id
_entity_poly.type
_entity_poly.pdbx_seq_one_letter_code
_entity_poly.pdbx_strand_id
1 'polypeptide(L)' 'RSKEKKYRGVRLRSFGKWVAEFCRPDGQRLWLGTFHSPESAAMAYDQALVESHGPLHKLNFP' A
#
# COMPACT_ATOMS: atom_id res chain seq x y z
N ARG A 1 -12.63 -9.15 16.31
CA ARG A 1 -13.22 -8.76 15.01
C ARG A 1 -12.26 -7.78 14.33
N SER A 2 -11.21 -8.27 13.68
CA SER A 2 -10.15 -7.43 13.11
C SER A 2 -10.55 -6.93 11.72
N LYS A 3 -11.55 -6.05 11.67
CA LYS A 3 -12.21 -5.59 10.45
C LYS A 3 -11.72 -4.21 10.01
N GLU A 4 -10.43 -3.93 10.13
CA GLU A 4 -9.87 -2.61 9.76
C GLU A 4 -8.48 -2.71 9.11
N LYS A 5 -8.30 -3.66 8.18
CA LYS A 5 -7.32 -3.46 7.11
C LYS A 5 -7.97 -2.54 6.07
N LYS A 6 -7.96 -1.22 6.33
CA LYS A 6 -8.62 -0.21 5.45
C LYS A 6 -8.13 -0.32 4.00
N TYR A 7 -6.85 -0.61 3.80
CA TYR A 7 -6.25 -0.82 2.47
C TYR A 7 -5.07 -1.81 2.55
N ARG A 8 -4.79 -2.53 1.46
CA ARG A 8 -3.65 -3.46 1.29
C ARG A 8 -2.35 -2.69 1.15
N GLY A 9 -1.29 -3.23 1.73
CA GLY A 9 0.02 -2.57 1.72
C GLY A 9 0.10 -1.31 2.58
N VAL A 10 -0.96 -0.96 3.32
CA VAL A 10 -1.03 0.24 4.15
C VAL A 10 -0.98 -0.10 5.63
N ARG A 11 -0.10 0.57 6.37
CA ARG A 11 0.06 0.40 7.83
C ARG A 11 0.08 1.74 8.54
N LEU A 12 -0.60 1.84 9.68
CA LEU A 12 -0.54 3.00 10.58
C LEU A 12 0.61 2.83 11.57
N ARG A 13 1.46 3.85 11.70
CA ARG A 13 2.53 3.92 12.70
C ARG A 13 2.01 4.57 14.00
N SER A 14 2.69 4.32 15.12
CA SER A 14 2.34 4.87 16.45
C SER A 14 2.32 6.40 16.50
N PHE A 15 2.99 7.07 15.56
CA PHE A 15 2.99 8.54 15.41
C PHE A 15 1.81 9.08 14.58
N GLY A 16 0.85 8.22 14.21
CA GLY A 16 -0.34 8.62 13.44
C GLY A 16 -0.10 8.84 11.94
N LYS A 17 1.06 8.42 11.40
CA LYS A 17 1.36 8.47 9.96
C LYS A 17 1.03 7.13 9.29
N TRP A 18 0.48 7.21 8.10
CA TRP A 18 0.20 6.05 7.25
C TRP A 18 1.44 5.74 6.41
N VAL A 19 1.72 4.47 6.19
CA VAL A 19 2.87 4.00 5.45
C VAL A 19 2.39 3.07 4.37
N ALA A 20 2.91 3.24 3.15
CA ALA A 20 2.70 2.30 2.06
C ALA A 20 3.96 1.46 1.86
N GLU A 21 3.78 0.14 1.86
CA GLU A 21 4.85 -0.85 1.68
C GLU A 21 4.46 -1.78 0.54
N PHE A 22 5.35 -1.95 -0.43
CA PHE A 22 5.16 -2.83 -1.57
C PHE A 22 6.13 -4.00 -1.53
N CYS A 23 5.62 -5.22 -1.70
CA CYS A 23 6.45 -6.43 -1.76
C CYS A 23 6.52 -6.88 -3.22
N ARG A 24 7.74 -6.87 -3.77
CA ARG A 24 8.02 -7.44 -5.07
C ARG A 24 8.04 -8.97 -5.01
N PRO A 25 7.86 -9.66 -6.15
CA PRO A 25 7.89 -11.13 -6.21
C PRO A 25 9.28 -11.72 -5.90
N ASP A 26 10.34 -10.90 -5.92
CA ASP A 26 11.68 -11.28 -5.46
C ASP A 26 11.82 -11.31 -3.93
N GLY A 27 10.75 -10.96 -3.20
CA GLY A 27 10.74 -10.88 -1.73
C GLY A 27 11.26 -9.56 -1.18
N GLN A 28 11.64 -8.60 -2.03
CA GLN A 28 12.09 -7.28 -1.62
C GLN A 28 10.90 -6.42 -1.18
N ARG A 29 11.03 -5.84 0.00
CA ARG A 29 10.07 -4.86 0.53
C ARG A 29 10.55 -3.46 0.19
N LEU A 30 9.81 -2.79 -0.68
CA LEU A 30 10.01 -1.40 -1.04
C LEU A 30 9.14 -0.53 -0.15
N TRP A 31 9.76 0.43 0.53
CA TRP A 31 9.05 1.47 1.23
C TRP A 31 8.68 2.57 0.24
N LEU A 32 7.38 2.76 -0.01
CA LEU A 32 6.88 3.74 -0.99
C LEU A 32 6.80 5.17 -0.40
N GLY A 33 6.77 5.27 0.94
CA GLY A 33 6.76 6.55 1.65
C GLY A 33 5.79 6.58 2.83
N THR A 34 5.68 7.77 3.42
CA THR A 34 4.74 8.07 4.51
C THR A 34 3.71 9.10 4.06
N PHE A 35 2.47 8.86 4.43
CA PHE A 35 1.31 9.63 4.03
C PHE A 35 0.52 10.09 5.25
N HIS A 36 -0.25 11.17 5.07
CA HIS A 36 -1.14 11.71 6.10
C HIS A 36 -2.49 11.00 6.14
N SER A 37 -2.90 10.40 5.01
CA SER A 37 -4.19 9.72 4.86
C SER A 37 -3.99 8.27 4.42
N PRO A 38 -4.86 7.34 4.87
CA PRO A 38 -4.81 5.94 4.44
C PRO A 38 -5.11 5.79 2.94
N GLU A 39 -5.96 6.64 2.37
CA GLU A 39 -6.29 6.68 0.95
C GLU A 39 -5.07 6.98 0.09
N SER A 40 -4.29 8.01 0.45
CA SER A 40 -3.08 8.39 -0.28
C SER A 40 -2.03 7.29 -0.25
N ALA A 41 -1.87 6.62 0.91
CA ALA A 41 -0.98 5.47 1.02
C ALA A 41 -1.45 4.31 0.12
N ALA A 42 -2.75 4.06 0.06
CA ALA A 42 -3.32 3.01 -0.77
C ALA A 42 -3.16 3.30 -2.26
N MET A 43 -3.33 4.56 -2.68
CA MET A 43 -3.13 4.97 -4.07
C MET A 43 -1.68 4.77 -4.50
N ALA A 44 -0.72 5.16 -3.66
CA ALA A 44 0.70 4.94 -3.93
C ALA A 44 1.04 3.44 -4.05
N TYR A 45 0.43 2.59 -3.21
CA TYR A 45 0.58 1.15 -3.30
C TYR A 45 0.02 0.57 -4.62
N ASP A 46 -1.14 1.04 -5.05
CA ASP A 46 -1.77 0.61 -6.30
C ASP A 46 -0.95 1.05 -7.52
N GLN A 47 -0.41 2.28 -7.53
CA GLN A 47 0.50 2.75 -8.58
C GLN A 47 1.74 1.85 -8.68
N ALA A 48 2.39 1.56 -7.55
CA ALA A 48 3.56 0.69 -7.52
C ALA A 48 3.24 -0.74 -7.99
N LEU A 49 2.03 -1.24 -7.70
CA LEU A 49 1.53 -2.52 -8.18
C LEU A 49 1.36 -2.53 -9.70
N VAL A 50 0.73 -1.50 -10.27
CA VAL A 50 0.55 -1.36 -11.72
C VAL A 50 1.90 -1.25 -12.43
N GLU A 51 2.82 -0.46 -11.89
CA GLU A 51 4.17 -0.31 -12.45
C GLU A 51 4.97 -1.62 -12.39
N SER A 52 4.80 -2.40 -11.33
CA SER A 52 5.61 -3.61 -11.11
C SER A 52 5.03 -4.87 -11.76
N HIS A 53 3.70 -5.01 -11.80
CA HIS A 53 3.02 -6.25 -12.22
C HIS A 53 2.09 -6.08 -13.43
N GLY A 54 1.92 -4.86 -13.94
CA GLY A 54 0.96 -4.55 -15.00
C GLY A 54 -0.50 -4.48 -14.51
N PRO A 55 -1.44 -4.18 -15.41
CA PRO A 55 -2.83 -3.81 -15.08
C PRO A 55 -3.73 -4.96 -14.59
N LEU A 56 -3.19 -6.16 -14.36
CA LEU A 56 -3.94 -7.37 -14.00
C LEU A 56 -4.01 -7.63 -12.49
N HIS A 57 -3.40 -6.78 -11.68
CA HIS A 57 -3.34 -6.98 -10.23
C HIS A 57 -4.59 -6.45 -9.50
N LYS A 58 -4.96 -7.12 -8.39
CA LYS A 58 -6.05 -6.65 -7.52
C LYS A 58 -5.62 -5.40 -6.75
N LEU A 59 -5.96 -4.24 -7.29
CA LEU A 59 -5.81 -2.92 -6.68
C LEU A 59 -6.77 -2.74 -5.49
N ASN A 60 -6.47 -1.77 -4.64
CA ASN A 60 -7.37 -1.32 -3.58
C ASN A 60 -8.52 -0.47 -4.12
N PHE A 61 -8.25 0.29 -5.18
CA PHE A 61 -9.23 1.11 -5.89
C PHE A 61 -9.66 0.45 -7.20
N PRO A 62 -10.96 0.47 -7.54
CA PRO A 62 -11.47 -0.07 -8.80
C PRO A 62 -11.01 0.73 -10.02
#